data_AF-A0A661TNA5-F1
#
_entry.id   AF-A0A661TNA5-F1
#
_cell.length_a   1.000
_cell.length_b   1.000
_cell.length_c   1.000
_cell.angle_alpha   90.00
_cell.angle_beta   90.00
_cell.angle_gamma   90.00
#
_symmetry.space_group_name_H-M   'P 1'
#
loop_
_entity.id
_entity.type
_entity.pdbx_description
1 polymer ?
#
loop_
_entity_poly.entity_id
_entity_poly.type
_entity_poly.pdbx_seq_one_letter_code
_entity_poly.pdbx_strand_id
1 'polypeptide(L)'
;QGKKVSTDVSRERNKIIGELRLLLAKSCISSLEPDFIILDEFQRFKNLLDGQDEMCKLAREMFDFKDAKLLLLSATPYKMYTLYQEDEIHYDDFIRTAQFLLTNKDDSKNSNRDIMSLKTQLEEYKNLLYQINENNLDDLYKCKRKIEKILGKVMCRTERNSGISK
;
A
#
# COMPACT_ATOMS: atom_id res chain seq x y z
N GLN A 1 -7.48 28.84 40.04
CA GLN A 1 -7.61 29.17 38.60
C GLN A 1 -6.26 28.96 37.94
N GLY A 2 -6.12 27.98 37.04
CA GLY A 2 -4.85 27.73 36.35
C GLY A 2 -4.56 28.86 35.36
N LYS A 3 -3.40 29.53 35.48
CA LYS A 3 -2.93 30.50 34.48
C LYS A 3 -2.89 29.81 33.12
N LYS A 4 -3.66 30.32 32.16
CA LYS A 4 -3.70 29.83 30.77
C LYS A 4 -2.30 30.06 30.18
N VAL A 5 -1.58 28.97 29.89
CA VAL A 5 -0.26 29.02 29.27
C VAL A 5 -0.38 29.74 27.92
N SER A 6 0.55 30.66 27.63
CA SER A 6 0.58 31.38 26.35
C SER A 6 0.58 30.39 25.17
N THR A 7 -0.05 30.77 24.06
CA THR A 7 -0.11 29.97 22.82
C THR A 7 1.28 29.64 22.30
N ASP A 8 2.24 30.55 22.44
CA ASP A 8 3.61 30.34 21.95
C ASP A 8 4.38 29.33 22.79
N VAL A 9 4.23 29.39 24.12
CA VAL A 9 4.80 28.39 25.03
C VAL A 9 4.19 27.01 24.78
N SER A 10 2.89 26.95 24.49
CA SER A 10 2.22 25.70 24.15
C SER A 10 2.70 25.13 22.81
N ARG A 11 2.97 25.99 21.81
CA ARG A 11 3.52 25.60 20.51
C ARG A 11 4.94 25.03 20.65
N GLU A 12 5.81 25.72 21.39
CA GLU A 12 7.20 25.28 21.59
C GLU A 12 7.26 23.97 22.38
N ARG A 13 6.47 23.84 23.45
CA ARG A 13 6.34 22.59 24.19
C ARG A 13 5.89 21.44 23.28
N ASN A 14 4.86 21.66 22.45
CA ASN A 14 4.36 20.62 21.55
C ASN A 14 5.39 20.21 20.49
N LYS A 15 6.21 21.16 20.01
CA LYS A 15 7.34 20.88 19.11
C LYS A 15 8.37 19.95 19.78
N ILE A 16 8.82 20.29 20.99
CA ILE A 16 9.76 19.45 21.75
C ILE A 16 9.18 18.06 22.03
N ILE A 17 7.90 17.99 22.43
CA ILE A 17 7.22 16.69 22.63
C ILE A 17 7.19 15.88 21.33
N GLY A 18 6.96 16.52 20.18
CA GLY A 18 7.02 15.88 18.87
C GLY A 18 8.40 15.29 18.57
N GLU A 19 9.45 16.08 18.77
CA GLU A 19 10.85 15.66 18.56
C GLU A 19 11.23 14.48 19.47
N LEU A 20 10.88 14.54 20.76
CA LEU A 20 11.11 13.45 21.72
C LEU A 20 10.35 12.17 21.36
N ARG A 21 9.09 12.30 20.93
CA ARG A 21 8.29 11.15 20.47
C ARG A 21 8.87 10.51 19.22
N LEU A 22 9.35 11.31 18.27
CA LEU A 22 9.99 10.81 17.06
C LEU A 22 11.29 10.07 17.39
N LEU A 23 12.14 10.64 18.24
CA LEU A 23 13.38 10.01 18.68
C LEU A 23 13.13 8.69 19.42
N LEU A 24 12.13 8.68 20.32
CA LEU A 24 11.70 7.47 21.01
C LEU A 24 11.23 6.41 20.02
N ALA A 25 10.37 6.77 19.06
CA ALA A 25 9.84 5.83 18.10
C ALA A 25 10.94 5.21 17.23
N LYS A 26 11.90 6.02 16.75
CA LYS A 26 13.09 5.53 16.03
C LYS A 26 13.92 4.57 16.87
N SER A 27 14.17 4.91 18.13
CA SER A 27 14.93 4.04 19.03
C SER A 27 14.22 2.72 19.29
N CYS A 28 12.89 2.75 19.47
CA CYS A 28 12.08 1.55 19.62
C CYS A 28 12.13 0.65 18.38
N ILE A 29 11.98 1.23 17.19
CA ILE A 29 12.03 0.48 15.92
C ILE A 29 13.39 -0.19 15.74
N SER A 30 14.49 0.55 15.91
CA SER A 30 15.85 0.00 15.84
C SER A 30 16.10 -1.13 16.85
N SER A 31 15.43 -1.10 18.00
CA SER A 31 15.56 -2.13 19.04
C SER A 31 14.60 -3.30 18.87
N LEU A 32 13.58 -3.18 18.00
CA LEU A 32 12.52 -4.17 17.86
C LEU A 32 13.02 -5.44 17.14
N GLU A 33 14.00 -5.29 16.25
CA GLU A 33 14.60 -6.36 15.43
C GLU A 33 13.57 -7.40 14.94
N PRO A 34 12.50 -6.96 14.22
CA PRO A 34 11.39 -7.85 13.90
C PRO A 34 11.77 -8.83 12.79
N ASP A 35 11.46 -10.12 12.97
CA ASP A 35 11.49 -11.11 11.88
C ASP A 35 10.23 -11.04 11.01
N PHE A 36 9.11 -10.57 11.56
CA PHE A 36 7.82 -10.53 10.88
C PHE A 36 6.97 -9.34 11.30
N ILE A 37 6.39 -8.66 10.32
CA ILE A 37 5.55 -7.48 10.48
C ILE A 37 4.21 -7.74 9.81
N ILE A 38 3.12 -7.52 10.53
CA ILE A 38 1.75 -7.61 10.01
C ILE A 38 1.09 -6.24 10.16
N LEU A 39 0.59 -5.69 9.05
CA LEU A 39 -0.30 -4.54 9.07
C LEU A 39 -1.72 -4.99 8.76
N ASP A 40 -2.56 -4.97 9.78
CA ASP A 40 -3.98 -5.17 9.60
C ASP A 40 -4.67 -3.86 9.18
N GLU A 41 -5.77 -3.98 8.44
CA GLU A 41 -6.54 -2.85 7.92
C GLU A 41 -5.66 -1.85 7.12
N PHE A 42 -4.70 -2.35 6.32
CA PHE A 42 -3.70 -1.51 5.66
C PHE A 42 -4.31 -0.41 4.78
N GLN A 43 -5.54 -0.60 4.29
CA GLN A 43 -6.25 0.40 3.48
C GLN A 43 -6.50 1.71 4.23
N ARG A 44 -6.44 1.72 5.58
CA ARG A 44 -6.47 2.94 6.41
C ARG A 44 -5.14 3.70 6.41
N PHE A 45 -4.08 3.06 5.93
CA PHE A 45 -2.70 3.50 6.05
C PHE A 45 -1.97 3.56 4.70
N LYS A 46 -2.69 3.66 3.57
CA LYS A 46 -2.09 3.68 2.23
C LYS A 46 -1.01 4.74 2.07
N ASN A 47 -1.24 5.92 2.66
CA ASN A 47 -0.30 7.04 2.64
C ASN A 47 1.05 6.71 3.31
N LEU A 48 1.13 5.69 4.19
CA LEU A 48 2.40 5.26 4.78
C LEU A 48 3.36 4.64 3.76
N LEU A 49 2.83 4.10 2.65
CA LEU A 49 3.64 3.41 1.64
C LEU A 49 4.45 4.38 0.77
N ASP A 50 3.93 5.58 0.55
CA ASP A 50 4.47 6.51 -0.43
C ASP A 50 4.56 7.98 0.03
N GLY A 51 4.04 8.30 1.20
CA GLY A 51 4.13 9.63 1.81
C GLY A 51 5.57 10.04 2.16
N GLN A 52 5.75 11.34 2.36
CA GLN A 52 7.03 11.99 2.68
C GLN A 52 7.09 12.58 4.09
N ASP A 53 5.99 12.51 4.85
CA ASP A 53 5.99 13.00 6.23
C ASP A 53 6.85 12.11 7.15
N GLU A 54 7.14 12.62 8.34
CA GLU A 54 8.00 11.90 9.31
C GLU A 54 7.39 10.57 9.78
N MET A 55 6.06 10.43 9.79
CA MET A 55 5.37 9.18 10.10
C MET A 55 5.60 8.14 9.01
N CYS A 56 5.55 8.55 7.73
CA CYS A 56 5.80 7.69 6.58
C CYS A 56 7.26 7.25 6.53
N LYS A 57 8.21 8.14 6.85
CA LYS A 57 9.64 7.77 6.96
C LYS A 57 9.87 6.72 8.04
N LEU A 58 9.24 6.91 9.20
CA LEU A 58 9.32 5.96 10.31
C LEU A 58 8.70 4.59 9.95
N ALA A 59 7.55 4.60 9.27
CA ALA A 59 6.91 3.38 8.79
C ALA A 59 7.79 2.64 7.76
N ARG A 60 8.44 3.37 6.83
CA ARG A 60 9.40 2.80 5.89
C ARG A 60 10.62 2.22 6.59
N GLU A 61 11.17 2.91 7.59
CA GLU A 61 12.26 2.36 8.42
C GLU A 61 11.85 1.01 9.01
N MET A 62 10.60 0.86 9.48
CA MET A 62 10.06 -0.42 9.96
C MET A 62 9.86 -1.46 8.85
N PHE A 63 9.32 -1.07 7.69
CA PHE A 63 9.04 -2.00 6.58
C PHE A 63 10.32 -2.51 5.90
N ASP A 64 11.36 -1.70 5.90
CA ASP A 64 12.63 -1.96 5.22
C ASP A 64 13.66 -2.69 6.10
N PHE A 65 13.25 -3.22 7.26
CA PHE A 65 14.10 -4.11 8.04
C PHE A 65 14.54 -5.28 7.17
N LYS A 66 15.86 -5.40 6.98
CA LYS A 66 16.46 -6.29 5.98
C LYS A 66 16.03 -7.75 6.13
N ASP A 67 15.84 -8.19 7.37
CA ASP A 67 15.51 -9.57 7.71
C ASP A 67 14.02 -9.77 8.03
N ALA A 68 13.22 -8.69 8.04
CA ALA A 68 11.80 -8.75 8.32
C ALA A 68 11.00 -9.20 7.09
N LYS A 69 10.03 -10.09 7.30
CA LYS A 69 8.96 -10.35 6.33
C LYS A 69 7.78 -9.40 6.60
N LEU A 70 7.21 -8.80 5.56
CA LEU A 70 6.07 -7.88 5.67
C LEU A 70 4.82 -8.51 5.08
N LEU A 71 3.72 -8.51 5.85
CA LEU A 71 2.40 -8.95 5.42
C LEU A 71 1.38 -7.80 5.61
N LEU A 72 0.72 -7.41 4.51
CA LEU A 72 -0.37 -6.43 4.55
C LEU A 72 -1.71 -7.15 4.44
N LEU A 73 -2.58 -6.97 5.44
CA LEU A 73 -3.92 -7.54 5.48
C LEU A 73 -4.96 -6.45 5.24
N SER A 74 -5.97 -6.78 4.44
CA SER A 74 -7.12 -5.91 4.20
C SER A 74 -8.35 -6.72 3.82
N ALA A 75 -9.50 -6.35 4.38
CA ALA A 75 -10.78 -6.95 4.02
C ALA A 75 -11.25 -6.51 2.61
N THR A 76 -10.91 -5.29 2.19
CA THR A 76 -11.27 -4.71 0.90
C THR A 76 -10.20 -3.68 0.50
N PRO A 77 -9.10 -4.11 -0.14
CA PRO A 77 -7.92 -3.26 -0.26
C PRO A 77 -8.14 -2.03 -1.16
N TYR A 78 -9.13 -2.10 -2.07
CA TYR A 78 -9.42 -1.04 -3.04
C TYR A 78 -10.93 -0.92 -3.27
N LYS A 79 -11.45 0.31 -3.26
CA LYS A 79 -12.77 0.61 -3.80
C LYS A 79 -12.66 0.60 -5.33
N MET A 80 -13.37 -0.31 -5.99
CA MET A 80 -13.33 -0.45 -7.45
C MET A 80 -14.12 0.64 -8.19
N TYR A 81 -14.81 1.53 -7.48
CA TYR A 81 -15.76 2.48 -8.05
C TYR A 81 -15.58 3.86 -7.43
N THR A 82 -15.18 4.83 -8.25
CA THR A 82 -15.38 6.26 -7.99
C THR A 82 -16.67 6.68 -8.68
N LEU A 83 -17.64 7.20 -7.92
CA LEU A 83 -18.66 8.07 -8.51
C LEU A 83 -17.93 9.35 -8.96
N TYR A 84 -18.34 9.92 -10.10
CA TYR A 84 -17.80 11.17 -10.67
C TYR A 84 -17.76 12.39 -9.70
N GLN A 85 -18.27 12.25 -8.47
CA GLN A 85 -18.32 13.27 -7.41
C GLN A 85 -17.33 13.02 -6.26
N GLU A 86 -16.54 11.95 -6.28
CA GLU A 86 -15.47 11.71 -5.28
C GLU A 86 -14.13 12.17 -5.87
N ASP A 87 -13.54 13.21 -5.27
CA ASP A 87 -12.25 13.82 -5.68
C ASP A 87 -11.02 12.90 -5.44
N GLU A 88 -11.21 11.69 -4.90
CA GLU A 88 -10.11 10.73 -4.64
C GLU A 88 -9.86 9.81 -5.84
N ILE A 89 -8.69 9.95 -6.46
CA ILE A 89 -8.24 9.10 -7.58
C ILE A 89 -7.81 7.72 -7.05
N HIS A 90 -8.76 6.85 -6.74
CA HIS A 90 -8.51 5.51 -6.16
C HIS A 90 -7.64 4.57 -7.03
N TYR A 91 -7.58 4.82 -8.33
CA TYR A 91 -6.67 4.11 -9.23
C TYR A 91 -5.21 4.38 -8.89
N ASP A 92 -4.87 5.62 -8.53
CA ASP A 92 -3.50 5.99 -8.18
C ASP A 92 -3.07 5.31 -6.88
N ASP A 93 -3.97 5.21 -5.89
CA ASP A 93 -3.73 4.48 -4.65
C ASP A 93 -3.43 2.99 -4.89
N PHE A 94 -4.19 2.36 -5.79
CA PHE A 94 -3.96 0.97 -6.18
C PHE A 94 -2.57 0.82 -6.81
N ILE A 95 -2.24 1.69 -7.76
CA ILE A 95 -0.94 1.69 -8.44
C ILE A 95 0.20 1.94 -7.45
N ARG A 96 0.05 2.88 -6.52
CA ARG A 96 1.04 3.17 -5.47
C ARG A 96 1.29 1.94 -4.59
N THR A 97 0.21 1.26 -4.18
CA THR A 97 0.31 0.04 -3.37
C THR A 97 0.95 -1.11 -4.15
N ALA A 98 0.53 -1.34 -5.40
CA ALA A 98 1.11 -2.36 -6.25
C ALA A 98 2.60 -2.09 -6.53
N GLN A 99 2.97 -0.82 -6.71
CA GLN A 99 4.36 -0.40 -6.86
C GLN A 99 5.18 -0.70 -5.60
N PHE A 100 4.66 -0.37 -4.41
CA PHE A 100 5.31 -0.72 -3.15
C PHE A 100 5.56 -2.23 -3.05
N LEU A 101 4.52 -3.04 -3.28
CA LEU A 101 4.60 -4.50 -3.16
C LEU A 101 5.50 -5.16 -4.21
N LEU A 102 5.50 -4.67 -5.45
CA LEU A 102 6.31 -5.20 -6.55
C LEU A 102 7.77 -4.70 -6.52
N THR A 103 8.08 -3.71 -5.68
CA THR A 103 9.44 -3.18 -5.55
C THR A 103 10.30 -4.17 -4.80
N ASN A 104 11.27 -4.75 -5.51
CA ASN A 104 12.33 -5.56 -4.95
C ASN A 104 13.64 -4.76 -5.07
N LYS A 105 14.27 -4.46 -3.93
CA LYS A 105 15.52 -3.68 -3.89
C LYS A 105 16.67 -4.40 -4.57
N ASP A 106 16.66 -5.74 -4.57
CA ASP A 106 17.70 -6.55 -5.21
C ASP A 106 17.49 -6.70 -6.73
N ASP A 107 16.31 -6.34 -7.25
CA ASP A 107 15.95 -6.51 -8.66
C ASP A 107 15.08 -5.36 -9.21
N SER A 108 15.59 -4.13 -9.08
CA SER A 108 14.88 -2.92 -9.49
C SER A 108 14.47 -2.92 -10.97
N LYS A 109 15.26 -3.56 -11.85
CA LYS A 109 14.94 -3.63 -13.29
C LYS A 109 13.67 -4.44 -13.55
N ASN A 110 13.54 -5.62 -12.94
CA ASN A 110 12.34 -6.44 -13.11
C ASN A 110 11.12 -5.81 -12.41
N SER A 111 11.30 -5.19 -11.24
CA SER A 111 10.24 -4.44 -10.57
C SER A 111 9.66 -3.33 -11.45
N ASN A 112 10.52 -2.50 -12.05
CA ASN A 112 10.07 -1.43 -12.94
C ASN A 112 9.34 -1.96 -14.18
N ARG A 113 9.79 -3.11 -14.72
CA ARG A 113 9.13 -3.77 -15.85
C ARG A 113 7.75 -4.29 -15.48
N ASP A 114 7.62 -4.95 -14.33
CA ASP A 114 6.35 -5.46 -13.82
C ASP A 114 5.35 -4.32 -13.59
N ILE A 115 5.78 -3.22 -12.97
CA ILE A 115 4.93 -2.04 -12.72
C ILE A 115 4.47 -1.40 -14.04
N MET A 116 5.38 -1.22 -15.00
CA MET A 116 5.03 -0.68 -16.31
C MET A 116 4.04 -1.59 -17.05
N SER A 117 4.32 -2.90 -17.06
CA SER A 117 3.44 -3.89 -17.68
C SER A 117 2.06 -3.91 -17.02
N LEU A 118 1.99 -3.78 -15.69
CA LEU A 118 0.72 -3.72 -14.97
C LEU A 118 -0.11 -2.51 -15.42
N LYS A 119 0.48 -1.32 -15.47
CA LYS A 119 -0.19 -0.09 -15.94
C LYS A 119 -0.71 -0.23 -17.37
N THR A 120 0.11 -0.72 -18.29
CA THR A 120 -0.29 -0.94 -19.68
C THR A 120 -1.44 -1.93 -19.79
N GLN A 121 -1.39 -3.06 -19.07
CA GLN A 121 -2.44 -4.07 -19.13
C GLN A 121 -3.75 -3.58 -18.50
N LEU A 122 -3.71 -2.78 -17.43
CA LEU A 122 -4.91 -2.18 -16.84
C LEU A 122 -5.59 -1.19 -17.80
N GLU A 123 -4.82 -0.36 -18.50
CA GLU A 123 -5.34 0.54 -19.52
C GLU A 123 -5.93 -0.23 -20.71
N GLU A 124 -5.26 -1.28 -21.19
CA GLU A 124 -5.76 -2.16 -22.25
C GLU A 124 -7.06 -2.85 -21.83
N TYR A 125 -7.11 -3.40 -20.62
CA TYR A 125 -8.31 -4.04 -20.06
C TYR A 125 -9.48 -3.06 -19.98
N LYS A 126 -9.24 -1.83 -19.50
CA LYS A 126 -10.24 -0.75 -19.46
C LYS A 126 -10.80 -0.45 -20.86
N ASN A 127 -9.93 -0.32 -21.86
CA ASN A 127 -10.34 -0.05 -23.24
C ASN A 127 -11.17 -1.19 -23.84
N LEU A 128 -10.78 -2.45 -23.59
CA LEU A 128 -11.54 -3.63 -24.02
C LEU A 128 -12.93 -3.69 -23.36
N LEU A 129 -13.05 -3.32 -22.09
CA LEU A 129 -14.35 -3.22 -21.41
C LEU A 129 -15.29 -2.19 -22.05
N TYR A 130 -14.78 -1.04 -22.48
CA TYR A 130 -15.59 -0.03 -23.16
C TYR A 130 -16.09 -0.47 -24.54
N GLN A 131 -15.39 -1.41 -25.18
CA GLN A 131 -15.71 -1.89 -26.52
C GLN A 131 -16.32 -3.30 -26.52
N ILE A 132 -16.75 -3.79 -25.36
CA ILE A 132 -17.06 -5.21 -25.15
C ILE A 132 -18.14 -5.71 -26.12
N ASN A 133 -17.84 -6.80 -26.81
CA ASN A 133 -18.74 -7.53 -27.70
C ASN A 133 -18.35 -9.01 -27.73
N GLU A 134 -19.17 -9.89 -28.31
CA GLU A 134 -18.90 -11.35 -28.29
C GLU A 134 -17.55 -11.73 -28.92
N ASN A 135 -17.03 -10.93 -29.85
CA ASN A 135 -15.78 -11.22 -30.57
C ASN A 135 -14.51 -10.86 -29.78
N ASN A 136 -14.59 -10.05 -28.71
CA ASN A 136 -13.42 -9.60 -27.96
C ASN A 136 -13.32 -10.15 -26.52
N LEU A 137 -14.23 -11.06 -26.14
CA LEU A 137 -14.21 -11.71 -24.82
C LEU A 137 -12.90 -12.48 -24.58
N ASP A 138 -12.39 -13.18 -25.59
CA ASP A 138 -11.13 -13.93 -25.48
C ASP A 138 -9.94 -13.02 -25.18
N ASP A 139 -9.87 -11.85 -25.81
CA ASP A 139 -8.79 -10.89 -25.59
C ASP A 139 -8.91 -10.22 -24.21
N LEU A 140 -10.14 -9.95 -23.75
CA LEU A 140 -10.42 -9.51 -22.39
C LEU A 140 -9.91 -10.53 -21.35
N TYR A 141 -10.18 -11.84 -21.55
CA TYR A 141 -9.68 -12.89 -20.67
C TYR A 141 -8.15 -13.03 -20.71
N LYS A 142 -7.52 -12.90 -21.88
CA LYS A 142 -6.05 -12.90 -22.00
C LYS A 142 -5.44 -11.72 -21.24
N CYS A 143 -6.02 -10.53 -21.37
CA CYS A 143 -5.56 -9.33 -20.67
C CYS A 143 -5.72 -9.50 -19.15
N LYS A 144 -6.88 -9.97 -18.69
CA LYS A 144 -7.12 -10.32 -17.28
C LYS A 144 -6.05 -11.26 -16.71
N ARG A 145 -5.74 -12.37 -17.40
CA ARG A 145 -4.73 -13.34 -16.95
C ARG A 145 -3.33 -12.72 -16.83
N LYS A 146 -2.97 -11.78 -17.71
CA LYS A 146 -1.69 -11.07 -17.63
C LYS A 146 -1.63 -10.20 -16.36
N ILE A 147 -2.71 -9.49 -16.04
CA ILE A 147 -2.83 -8.70 -14.81
C ILE A 147 -2.72 -9.61 -13.58
N GLU A 148 -3.50 -10.70 -13.55
CA GLU A 148 -3.49 -11.68 -12.45
C GLU A 148 -2.10 -12.29 -12.23
N LYS A 149 -1.37 -12.61 -13.30
CA LYS A 149 -0.01 -13.15 -13.22
C LYS A 149 0.96 -12.18 -12.55
N ILE A 150 0.83 -10.87 -12.81
CA ILE A 150 1.70 -9.87 -12.19
C ILE A 150 1.31 -9.68 -10.71
N LEU A 151 0.02 -9.47 -10.44
CA LEU A 151 -0.47 -9.24 -9.07
C LEU A 151 -0.28 -10.46 -8.17
N GLY A 152 -0.42 -11.67 -8.71
CA GLY A 152 -0.25 -12.93 -7.98
C GLY A 152 1.17 -13.17 -7.46
N LYS A 153 2.15 -12.37 -7.87
CA LYS A 153 3.50 -12.37 -7.27
C LYS A 153 3.51 -11.83 -5.84
N VAL A 154 2.57 -10.94 -5.51
CA VAL A 154 2.60 -10.15 -4.26
C VAL A 154 1.25 -10.07 -3.55
N MET A 155 0.16 -10.47 -4.20
CA MET A 155 -1.18 -10.50 -3.64
C MET A 155 -1.73 -11.91 -3.70
N CYS A 156 -2.39 -12.32 -2.63
CA CYS A 156 -3.21 -13.52 -2.60
C CYS A 156 -4.57 -13.18 -1.99
N ARG A 157 -5.61 -13.89 -2.44
CA ARG A 157 -6.92 -13.86 -1.79
C ARG A 157 -7.05 -15.14 -0.99
N THR A 158 -6.98 -15.04 0.33
CA THR A 158 -7.33 -16.16 1.21
C THR A 158 -8.84 -16.13 1.42
N GLU A 159 -9.60 -16.75 0.52
CA GLU A 159 -10.93 -17.20 0.92
C GLU A 159 -10.78 -18.26 2.01
N ARG A 160 -11.56 -18.16 3.09
CA ARG A 160 -11.75 -19.31 3.99
C ARG A 160 -12.37 -20.40 3.12
N ASN A 161 -11.60 -21.45 2.81
CA ASN A 161 -12.18 -22.72 2.40
C ASN A 161 -13.05 -23.20 3.57
N SER A 162 -14.35 -22.93 3.50
CA SER A 162 -15.35 -23.62 4.31
C SER A 162 -15.23 -25.10 4.01
N GLY A 163 -14.63 -25.85 4.95
CA GLY A 163 -14.59 -27.30 4.95
C GLY A 163 -13.42 -27.91 4.17
N ILE A 164 -12.23 -27.93 4.78
CA ILE A 164 -11.41 -29.14 4.64
C ILE A 164 -12.17 -30.22 5.43
N SER A 165 -13.06 -30.94 4.76
CA SER A 165 -13.53 -32.24 5.26
C SER A 165 -12.30 -33.11 5.45
N LYS A 166 -12.03 -33.47 6.70
CA LYS A 166 -11.32 -34.70 7.03
C LYS A 166 -12.27 -35.87 6.80
#